data_AF-A0A6A5STI4-F1
#
_entry.id   AF-A0A6A5STI4-F1
#
_cell.length_a   1.000
_cell.length_b   1.000
_cell.length_c   1.000
_cell.angle_alpha   90.00
_cell.angle_beta   90.00
_cell.angle_gamma   90.00
#
_symmetry.space_group_name_H-M   'P 1'
#
loop_
_entity.id
_entity.type
_entity.pdbx_description
1 polymer ?
#
loop_
_entity_poly.entity_id
_entity_poly.type
_entity_poly.pdbx_seq_one_letter_code
_entity_poly.pdbx_strand_id
1 'polypeptide(L)'
;MSVYCLAHLLASRHRYDESFVLYERACGAYPAVLGEDHPTTGVCRQHYSEALASQKQDTPDSNASTQKSESSKLSRGLAKIGIKGSKFSLR
;
A
#
# COMPACT_ATOMS: atom_id res chain seq x y z
N MET A 1 -7.10 28.22 0.39
CA MET A 1 -6.81 27.01 -0.43
C MET A 1 -6.03 26.04 0.43
N SER A 2 -6.58 24.87 0.74
CA SER A 2 -5.86 23.83 1.51
C SER A 2 -5.05 22.94 0.57
N VAL A 3 -4.05 22.24 1.11
CA VAL A 3 -3.22 21.27 0.37
C VAL A 3 -4.09 20.20 -0.30
N TYR A 4 -5.13 19.74 0.40
CA TYR A 4 -6.12 18.81 -0.13
C TYR A 4 -6.89 19.38 -1.34
N CYS A 5 -7.38 20.62 -1.29
CA CYS A 5 -8.12 21.20 -2.41
C CYS A 5 -7.26 21.28 -3.69
N LEU A 6 -5.96 21.58 -3.54
CA LEU A 6 -5.04 21.58 -4.66
C LEU A 6 -4.80 20.16 -5.20
N ALA A 7 -4.62 19.18 -4.30
CA ALA A 7 -4.46 17.77 -4.69
C ALA A 7 -5.67 17.28 -5.50
N HIS A 8 -6.89 17.59 -5.03
CA HIS A 8 -8.13 17.22 -5.71
C HIS A 8 -8.25 17.87 -7.09
N LEU A 9 -7.95 19.17 -7.20
CA LEU A 9 -7.96 19.86 -8.50
C LEU A 9 -6.99 19.22 -9.50
N LEU A 10 -5.79 18.84 -9.05
CA LEU A 10 -4.79 18.21 -9.90
C LEU A 10 -5.22 16.80 -10.35
N ALA A 11 -5.86 16.03 -9.46
CA ALA A 11 -6.44 14.73 -9.82
C ALA A 11 -7.51 14.88 -10.91
N SER A 12 -8.41 15.87 -10.79
CA SER A 12 -9.40 16.17 -11.84
C SER A 12 -8.78 16.62 -13.17
N ARG A 13 -7.50 17.01 -13.19
CA ARG A 13 -6.73 17.36 -14.38
C ARG A 13 -5.86 16.20 -14.89
N HIS A 14 -6.06 14.98 -14.38
CA HIS A 14 -5.23 13.80 -14.68
C HIS A 14 -3.74 13.96 -14.34
N ARG A 15 -3.37 14.96 -13.53
CA ARG A 15 -2.00 15.17 -13.04
C ARG A 15 -1.77 14.38 -11.76
N TYR A 16 -1.80 13.05 -11.89
CA TYR A 16 -1.78 12.13 -10.75
C TYR A 16 -0.47 12.21 -9.95
N ASP A 17 0.69 12.34 -10.58
CA ASP A 17 1.98 12.41 -9.89
C ASP A 17 2.05 13.56 -8.86
N GLU A 18 1.70 14.77 -9.30
CA GLU A 18 1.68 15.94 -8.43
C GLU A 18 0.55 15.89 -7.40
N SER A 19 -0.61 15.35 -7.81
CA SER A 19 -1.74 15.16 -6.92
C SER A 19 -1.39 14.22 -5.75
N PHE A 20 -0.73 13.10 -6.02
CA PHE A 20 -0.41 12.09 -5.02
C PHE A 20 0.57 12.58 -3.97
N VAL A 21 1.59 13.34 -4.37
CA VAL A 21 2.53 13.96 -3.41
C VAL A 21 1.78 14.88 -2.44
N LEU A 22 0.80 15.62 -2.93
CA LEU A 22 -0.01 16.51 -2.09
C LEU A 22 -1.01 15.76 -1.23
N TYR A 23 -1.63 14.69 -1.74
CA TYR A 23 -2.52 13.83 -0.96
C TYR A 23 -1.78 13.12 0.15
N GLU A 24 -0.59 12.58 -0.12
CA GLU A 24 0.23 11.91 0.89
C GLU A 24 0.61 12.89 2.01
N ARG A 25 1.03 14.12 1.65
CA ARG A 25 1.32 15.17 2.62
C ARG A 25 0.08 15.56 3.43
N ALA A 26 -1.06 15.76 2.78
CA ALA A 26 -2.29 16.18 3.44
C ALA A 26 -2.83 15.09 4.38
N CYS A 27 -2.92 13.85 3.90
CA CYS A 27 -3.44 12.74 4.66
C CYS A 27 -2.47 12.27 5.77
N GLY A 28 -1.17 12.58 5.67
CA GLY A 28 -0.22 12.41 6.77
C GLY A 28 -0.32 13.52 7.84
N ALA A 29 -0.57 14.76 7.44
CA ALA A 29 -0.64 15.90 8.36
C ALA A 29 -2.01 16.05 9.05
N TYR A 30 -3.11 15.76 8.36
CA TYR A 30 -4.47 15.99 8.86
C TYR A 30 -4.83 15.18 10.13
N PRO A 31 -4.45 13.90 10.27
CA PRO A 31 -4.64 13.19 11.52
C PRO A 31 -3.95 13.87 12.71
N ALA A 32 -2.77 14.48 12.49
CA ALA A 32 -2.01 15.15 13.54
C ALA A 32 -2.54 16.55 13.88
N VAL A 33 -3.08 17.28 12.90
CA VAL A 33 -3.57 18.66 13.10
C VAL A 33 -5.04 18.72 13.48
N LEU A 34 -5.88 17.88 12.85
CA LEU A 34 -7.34 17.94 12.96
C LEU A 34 -7.90 16.76 13.79
N GLY A 35 -7.15 15.67 13.92
CA GLY A 35 -7.58 14.42 14.54
C GLY A 35 -7.98 13.35 13.51
N GLU A 36 -7.94 12.09 13.94
CA GLU A 36 -8.31 10.94 13.10
C GLU A 36 -9.80 10.93 12.74
N ASP A 37 -10.68 11.31 13.67
CA ASP A 37 -12.14 11.35 13.47
C ASP A 37 -12.64 12.60 12.73
N HIS A 38 -11.74 13.50 12.33
CA HIS A 38 -12.15 14.72 11.65
C HIS A 38 -12.64 14.43 10.23
N PRO A 39 -13.80 14.96 9.81
CA PRO A 39 -14.38 14.67 8.50
C PRO A 39 -13.42 14.97 7.33
N THR A 40 -12.64 16.05 7.44
CA THR A 40 -11.62 16.39 6.42
C THR A 40 -10.51 15.34 6.29
N THR A 41 -10.14 14.68 7.39
CA THR A 41 -9.15 13.58 7.37
C THR A 41 -9.71 12.38 6.62
N GLY A 42 -10.97 12.02 6.88
CA GLY A 42 -11.66 10.93 6.18
C GLY A 42 -11.81 11.21 4.68
N VAL A 43 -12.29 12.40 4.33
CA VAL A 43 -12.49 12.84 2.95
C VAL A 43 -11.17 12.88 2.17
N CYS A 44 -10.06 13.33 2.78
CA CYS A 44 -8.72 13.28 2.15
C CYS A 44 -8.36 11.86 1.70
N ARG A 45 -8.53 10.88 2.59
CA ARG A 45 -8.14 9.48 2.34
C ARG A 45 -9.03 8.83 1.29
N GLN A 46 -10.32 9.14 1.31
CA GLN A 46 -11.26 8.64 0.30
C GLN A 46 -10.88 9.13 -1.09
N HIS A 47 -10.73 10.44 -1.28
CA HIS A 47 -10.38 10.98 -2.60
C HIS A 47 -8.98 10.58 -3.07
N TYR A 48 -8.04 10.40 -2.14
CA TYR A 48 -6.74 9.83 -2.51
C TYR A 48 -6.87 8.42 -3.07
N SER A 49 -7.72 7.59 -2.45
CA SER A 49 -8.00 6.22 -2.91
C SER A 49 -8.70 6.21 -4.27
N GLU A 50 -9.64 7.13 -4.49
CA GLU A 50 -10.32 7.31 -5.78
C GLU A 50 -9.33 7.73 -6.88
N ALA A 51 -8.45 8.69 -6.60
CA ALA A 51 -7.45 9.14 -7.56
C ALA A 51 -6.47 8.03 -7.95
N LEU A 52 -6.08 7.15 -7.01
CA LEU A 52 -5.28 5.95 -7.29
C LEU A 52 -6.04 4.95 -8.18
N ALA A 53 -7.34 4.77 -7.95
CA ALA A 53 -8.17 3.90 -8.78
C ALA A 53 -8.32 4.44 -10.20
N SER A 54 -8.50 5.76 -10.36
CA SER A 54 -8.60 6.42 -11.67
C SER A 54 -7.30 6.34 -12.46
N GLN A 55 -6.13 6.51 -11.83
CA GLN A 55 -4.84 6.32 -12.52
C GLN A 55 -4.72 4.92 -13.13
N LYS A 56 -5.17 3.88 -12.41
CA LYS A 56 -5.07 2.50 -12.87
C LYS A 56 -5.99 2.19 -14.06
N GLN A 57 -7.06 2.96 -14.25
CA GLN A 57 -7.96 2.79 -15.39
C GLN A 57 -7.44 3.47 -16.67
N ASP A 58 -6.59 4.50 -16.54
CA ASP A 58 -6.03 5.27 -17.65
C ASP A 58 -4.84 4.55 -18.34
N THR A 59 -4.33 3.45 -17.76
CA THR A 59 -3.25 2.65 -18.36
C THR A 59 -3.77 1.34 -18.98
N PRO A 60 -4.33 1.34 -20.20
CA PRO A 60 -4.35 0.14 -21.01
C PRO A 60 -2.96 -0.03 -21.64
N ASP A 61 -2.28 -1.12 -21.30
CA ASP A 61 -1.04 -1.59 -21.94
C ASP A 61 0.16 -0.63 -21.91
N SER A 62 0.99 -0.70 -20.85
CA SER A 62 2.46 -0.86 -20.97
C SER A 62 3.17 -0.80 -19.61
N ASN A 63 3.78 -1.93 -19.28
CA ASN A 63 5.00 -2.16 -18.50
C ASN A 63 5.45 -1.21 -17.35
N ALA A 64 5.75 -1.90 -16.23
CA ALA A 64 6.80 -1.63 -15.25
C ALA A 64 6.52 -0.72 -14.04
N SER A 65 6.64 -1.36 -12.86
CA SER A 65 7.02 -0.79 -11.56
C SER A 65 5.91 -0.03 -10.82
N THR A 66 5.29 -0.60 -9.80
CA THR A 66 5.93 -0.62 -8.48
C THR A 66 5.44 -1.80 -7.65
N GLN A 67 6.38 -2.68 -7.34
CA GLN A 67 6.25 -3.74 -6.37
C GLN A 67 6.06 -3.11 -4.98
N LYS A 68 4.85 -3.19 -4.41
CA LYS A 68 4.68 -3.15 -2.96
C LYS A 68 4.46 -4.59 -2.51
N SER A 69 5.59 -5.23 -2.20
CA SER A 69 5.74 -6.57 -1.64
C SER A 69 4.62 -6.93 -0.67
N GLU A 70 3.75 -7.84 -1.09
CA GLU A 70 2.92 -8.64 -0.20
C GLU A 70 3.86 -9.43 0.72
N SER A 71 3.75 -9.20 2.02
CA SER A 71 4.43 -9.98 3.04
C SER A 71 3.94 -11.43 2.99
N SER A 72 4.62 -12.26 2.20
CA SER A 72 4.41 -13.70 2.13
C SER A 72 4.71 -14.31 3.49
N LYS A 73 3.67 -14.61 4.26
CA LYS A 73 3.75 -15.43 5.47
C LYS A 73 3.96 -16.89 5.05
N LEU A 74 5.20 -17.26 4.70
CA LEU A 74 5.60 -18.66 4.59
C LEU A 74 6.07 -19.14 5.98
N SER A 75 5.13 -19.62 6.78
CA SER A 75 5.43 -20.35 8.01
C SER A 75 6.14 -21.67 7.63
N ARG A 76 7.43 -21.74 7.96
CA ARG A 76 8.30 -22.90 7.73
C ARG A 76 7.74 -24.12 8.47
N GLY A 77 7.29 -25.13 7.73
CA GLY A 77 6.99 -26.45 8.27
C GLY A 77 8.27 -27.14 8.75
N LEU A 78 8.36 -27.48 10.03
CA LEU A 78 9.42 -28.34 10.57
C LEU A 78 9.19 -29.78 10.08
N ALA A 79 9.90 -30.18 9.02
CA ALA A 79 10.04 -31.58 8.65
C ALA A 79 11.00 -32.25 9.64
N LYS A 80 10.47 -33.11 10.50
CA LYS A 80 11.24 -33.94 11.42
C LYS A 80 11.94 -35.03 10.62
N ILE A 81 13.25 -34.90 10.41
CA ILE A 81 14.09 -35.94 9.81
C ILE A 81 14.20 -37.10 10.81
N GLY A 82 13.61 -38.23 10.45
CA GLY A 82 13.75 -39.50 11.15
C GLY A 82 15.04 -40.19 10.73
N ILE A 83 16.02 -40.26 11.63
CA ILE A 83 17.22 -41.06 11.42
C ILE A 83 16.88 -42.50 11.83
N LYS A 84 16.66 -43.37 10.84
CA LYS A 84 16.55 -44.82 11.03
C LYS A 84 17.95 -45.41 11.21
N GLY A 85 18.42 -45.53 12.45
CA GLY A 85 19.59 -46.34 12.78
C GLY A 85 19.19 -47.81 12.94
N SER A 86 19.37 -48.61 11.88
CA SER A 86 19.13 -50.06 11.90
C SER A 86 20.41 -50.80 12.30
N LYS A 87 20.31 -51.64 13.34
CA LYS A 87 21.02 -52.90 13.62
C LYS A 87 22.56 -52.91 13.53
N PHE A 88 23.23 -53.24 14.64
CA PHE A 88 24.24 -54.31 14.62
C PHE A 88 24.47 -54.93 15.99
N SER A 89 24.74 -56.24 15.98
CA SER A 89 24.77 -57.22 17.06
C SER A 89 26.17 -57.39 17.68
N LEU A 90 26.27 -58.30 18.67
CA LEU A 90 27.43 -58.88 19.37
C LEU A 90 27.98 -58.00 20.52
N ARG A 91 28.19 -58.49 21.75
CA ARG A 91 28.56 -59.83 22.24
C ARG A 91 28.18 -59.97 23.72
#